data_AF-A0A660Y8M0-F1
#
_entry.id   AF-A0A660Y8M0-F1
#
_cell.length_a   1.000
_cell.length_b   1.000
_cell.length_c   1.000
_cell.angle_alpha   90.00
_cell.angle_beta   90.00
_cell.angle_gamma   90.00
#
_symmetry.space_group_name_H-M   'P 1'
#
loop_
_entity.id
_entity.type
_entity.pdbx_description
1 polymer ?
#
loop_
_entity_poly.entity_id
_entity_poly.type
_entity_poly.pdbx_seq_one_letter_code
_entity_poly.pdbx_strand_id
1 'polypeptide(L)' 'MANSYSDYLLAGSLLEEKNIPFLVKNEGVQSLFGLGVVGTGFNPVTGPIELHVQSGDAKRTVEILSSQED' A
#
# COMPACT_ATOMS: atom_id res chain seq x y z
N MET A 1 7.17 13.83 7.96
CA MET A 1 6.73 12.44 8.18
C MET A 1 5.94 12.08 6.93
N ALA A 2 6.52 11.33 5.99
CA ALA A 2 5.85 11.01 4.72
C ALA A 2 4.61 10.16 5.02
N ASN A 3 3.45 10.57 4.48
CA ASN A 3 2.16 9.96 4.79
C ASN A 3 2.02 8.62 4.07
N SER A 4 2.61 7.56 4.63
CA SER A 4 2.58 6.18 4.10
C SER A 4 1.17 5.66 3.75
N TYR A 5 0.12 6.21 4.36
CA TYR A 5 -1.27 5.87 4.05
C TYR A 5 -1.77 6.52 2.75
N SER A 6 -1.39 7.77 2.48
CA SER A 6 -1.77 8.47 1.25
C SER A 6 -1.10 7.86 0.02
N ASP A 7 0.17 7.47 0.15
CA ASP A 7 0.94 6.82 -0.93
C ASP A 7 0.35 5.44 -1.27
N TYR A 8 -0.08 4.69 -0.24
CA TYR A 8 -0.82 3.44 -0.40
C TYR A 8 -2.14 3.62 -1.16
N LEU A 9 -2.97 4.59 -0.75
CA LEU A 9 -4.26 4.83 -1.39
C LEU A 9 -4.11 5.24 -2.85
N LEU A 10 -3.11 6.08 -3.15
CA LEU A 10 -2.80 6.49 -4.51
C LEU A 10 -2.35 5.30 -5.36
N ALA A 11 -1.39 4.51 -4.87
CA ALA A 11 -0.89 3.34 -5.57
C ALA A 11 -2.00 2.29 -5.81
N GLY A 12 -2.84 2.02 -4.81
CA GLY A 12 -3.99 1.13 -4.93
C GLY A 12 -4.98 1.60 -6.00
N SER A 13 -5.37 2.88 -5.96
CA SER A 13 -6.29 3.48 -6.95
C SER A 13 -5.76 3.36 -8.38
N LEU A 14 -4.45 3.55 -8.60
CA LEU A 14 -3.83 3.43 -9.92
C LEU A 14 -3.85 1.99 -10.43
N LEU A 15 -3.59 1.02 -9.55
CA LEU A 15 -3.65 -0.39 -9.91
C LEU A 15 -5.08 -0.84 -10.24
N GLU A 16 -6.08 -0.35 -9.50
CA GLU A 16 -7.50 -0.55 -9.81
C GLU A 16 -7.87 0.03 -11.18
N GLU A 17 -7.48 1.28 -11.46
CA GLU A 17 -7.75 1.93 -12.75
C GLU A 17 -7.18 1.12 -13.92
N LYS A 18 -5.98 0.55 -13.75
CA LYS A 18 -5.31 -0.25 -14.78
C LYS A 18 -5.70 -1.73 -14.78
N ASN A 19 -6.67 -2.13 -13.94
CA ASN A 19 -7.16 -3.50 -13.78
C ASN A 19 -6.02 -4.49 -13.46
N ILE A 20 -5.06 -4.08 -12.63
CA ILE A 20 -3.98 -4.93 -12.16
C ILE A 20 -4.40 -5.52 -10.80
N PRO A 21 -4.58 -6.85 -10.69
CA PRO A 21 -4.90 -7.47 -9.42
C PRO A 21 -3.75 -7.30 -8.43
N PHE A 22 -4.08 -6.86 -7.21
CA PHE A 22 -3.12 -6.74 -6.13
C PHE A 22 -3.70 -7.28 -4.83
N LEU A 23 -2.79 -7.64 -3.92
CA LEU A 23 -3.10 -7.98 -2.54
C LEU A 23 -2.46 -6.95 -1.64
N VAL A 24 -3.18 -6.61 -0.57
CA VAL A 24 -2.66 -5.72 0.46
C VAL A 24 -2.33 -6.56 1.69
N LYS A 25 -1.08 -6.47 2.12
CA LYS A 25 -0.63 -7.09 3.37
C LYS A 25 -0.55 -6.01 4.44
N ASN A 26 -0.92 -6.38 5.66
CA ASN A 26 -0.93 -5.52 6.85
C ASN A 26 -1.95 -4.36 6.84
N GLU A 27 -2.87 -4.29 5.86
CA GLU A 27 -3.94 -3.28 5.79
C GLU A 27 -4.90 -3.37 7.00
N GLY A 28 -5.32 -4.59 7.34
CA GLY A 28 -6.39 -4.86 8.32
C GLY A 28 -5.98 -4.79 9.79
N VAL A 29 -4.69 -4.67 10.12
CA VAL A 29 -4.24 -4.50 11.52
C VAL A 29 -4.60 -3.10 12.03
N GLN A 30 -4.79 -2.13 11.14
CA GLN A 30 -5.26 -0.80 11.52
C GLN A 30 -6.77 -0.75 11.81
N SER A 31 -7.58 -1.63 11.21
CA SER A 31 -9.05 -1.64 11.39
C SER A 31 -9.54 -2.48 12.58
N LEU A 32 -8.79 -3.51 12.99
CA LEU A 32 -9.17 -4.40 14.10
C LEU A 32 -8.73 -3.93 15.50
N PHE A 33 -7.94 -2.85 15.59
CA PHE A 33 -7.42 -2.34 16.86
C PHE A 33 -7.75 -0.86 17.04
N GLY A 34 -9.04 -0.53 17.15
CA GLY A 34 -9.52 0.73 17.74
C GLY A 34 -9.10 0.95 19.22
N LEU A 35 -8.00 0.32 19.66
CA LEU A 35 -7.46 0.30 21.02
C LEU A 35 -5.93 0.45 21.10
N GLY A 36 -5.22 0.94 20.08
CA GLY A 36 -3.83 1.35 20.31
C GLY A 36 -2.93 1.47 19.09
N VAL A 37 -3.02 2.60 18.38
CA VAL A 37 -1.91 3.13 17.59
C VAL A 37 -1.38 4.38 18.27
N VAL A 38 -0.63 4.20 19.35
CA VAL A 38 0.17 5.28 19.95
C VAL A 38 1.51 5.33 19.21
N GLY A 39 1.72 6.36 18.40
CA GLY A 39 3.07 6.83 18.02
C GLY A 39 3.49 6.72 16.54
N THR A 40 3.36 5.56 15.88
CA THR A 40 4.15 5.27 14.64
C THR A 40 3.37 5.10 13.33
N GLY A 41 2.04 4.94 13.35
CA GLY A 41 1.23 4.78 12.13
C GLY A 41 1.24 3.38 11.48
N PHE A 42 1.92 2.40 12.08
CA PHE A 42 1.84 0.97 11.76
C PHE A 42 2.19 0.15 13.02
N ASN A 43 1.73 -1.10 13.10
CA ASN A 43 2.09 -2.00 14.19
C ASN A 43 3.53 -2.55 13.97
N PRO A 44 4.50 -2.29 14.87
CA PRO A 44 5.89 -2.73 14.69
C PRO A 44 6.06 -4.26 14.68
N VAL A 45 5.06 -5.03 15.13
CA VAL A 45 5.07 -6.50 15.06
C VAL A 45 4.77 -6.99 13.64
N THR A 46 3.89 -6.30 12.89
CA THR A 46 3.47 -6.73 11.55
C THR A 46 4.19 -6.02 10.42
N GLY A 47 4.81 -4.88 10.69
CA GLY A 47 5.57 -4.09 9.70
C GLY A 47 4.69 -3.13 8.88
N PRO A 48 5.26 -2.48 7.85
CA PRO A 48 4.56 -1.50 7.01
C PRO A 48 3.47 -2.16 6.15
N ILE A 49 2.61 -1.32 5.56
CA ILE A 49 1.67 -1.76 4.52
C ILE A 49 2.48 -2.14 3.28
N GLU A 50 2.17 -3.30 2.69
CA GLU A 50 2.80 -3.77 1.46
C GLU A 50 1.75 -4.05 0.40
N LEU A 51 1.99 -3.56 -0.82
CA LEU A 51 1.22 -3.91 -2.03
C LEU A 51 1.94 -5.02 -2.77
N HIS A 52 1.23 -6.12 -3.02
CA HIS A 52 1.75 -7.29 -3.70
C HIS A 52 1.00 -7.48 -5.00
N VAL A 53 1.72 -7.54 -6.12
CA VAL A 53 1.18 -7.82 -7.45
C VAL A 53 1.69 -9.16 -7.94
N GLN A 54 1.02 -9.73 -8.94
CA GLN A 54 1.57 -10.92 -9.60
C GLN A 54 2.91 -10.59 -10.27
N SER A 55 3.84 -11.55 -10.28
CA SER A 55 5.19 -11.33 -10.84
C SER A 55 5.16 -10.90 -12.30
N GLY A 56 4.15 -11.33 -13.07
CA GLY A 56 3.95 -10.89 -14.46
C GLY A 56 3.62 -9.40 -14.60
N ASP A 57 3.00 -8.80 -13.59
CA ASP A 57 2.60 -7.40 -13.56
C ASP A 57 3.58 -6.50 -12.80
N ALA A 58 4.63 -7.07 -12.18
CA ALA A 58 5.59 -6.33 -11.36
C ALA A 58 6.28 -5.20 -12.14
N LYS A 59 6.76 -5.48 -13.36
CA LYS A 59 7.41 -4.48 -14.20
C LYS A 59 6.45 -3.36 -14.60
N ARG A 60 5.24 -3.73 -15.03
CA ARG A 60 4.18 -2.79 -15.43
C ARG A 60 3.74 -1.91 -14.26
N THR A 61 3.67 -2.47 -13.07
CA THR A 61 3.33 -1.76 -11.83
C THR A 61 4.36 -0.68 -11.53
N VAL A 62 5.66 -1.00 -11.61
CA VAL A 62 6.73 0.00 -11.41
C VAL A 62 6.63 1.12 -12.44
N GLU A 63 6.41 0.80 -13.71
CA GLU A 63 6.25 1.81 -14.76
C GLU A 63 5.08 2.76 -14.49
N ILE A 64 3.94 2.24 -14.02
CA ILE A 64 2.76 3.05 -13.68
C ILE A 64 3.06 3.98 -12.51
N LEU A 65 3.66 3.46 -11.43
CA LEU A 65 3.89 4.22 -10.20
C LEU A 65 4.97 5.31 -10.39
N SER A 66 6.05 5.01 -11.13
CA SER A 66 7.09 5.99 -11.42
C SER A 66 6.67 7.08 -12.42
N SER A 67 5.61 6.86 -13.20
CA SER A 67 5.07 7.88 -14.13
C SER A 67 4.13 8.89 -13.45
N GLN A 68 4.00 8.85 -12.11
CA GLN A 68 3.10 9.72 -11.33
C GLN A 68 3.87 10.59 -10.32
N GLU A 69 5.20 10.57 -10.35
CA GLU A 69 6.08 11.38 -9.49
C GLU A 69 6.48 12.74 -10.11
N ASP A 70 5.81 13.18 -11.19
CA ASP A 70 6.03 14.48 -11.86
C ASP A 70 5.24 15.65 -11.25
#